data_AF-A0A9Q4B524-F1
#
_entry.id   AF-A0A9Q4B524-F1
#
_cell.length_a   1.000
_cell.length_b   1.000
_cell.length_c   1.000
_cell.angle_alpha   90.00
_cell.angle_beta   90.00
_cell.angle_gamma   90.00
#
_symmetry.space_group_name_H-M   'P 1'
#
loop_
_entity.id
_entity.type
_entity.pdbx_description
1 polymer ?
#
loop_
_entity_poly.entity_id
_entity_poly.type
_entity_poly.pdbx_seq_one_letter_code
_entity_poly.pdbx_strand_id
1 'polypeptide(L)'
;MLKHMKLITALSVTSILLLACGDTENTATKEFDNSGTDVTNEQGEETVNSNAHDDDDPFSELISLFQPLGDMEIPEDNPMTEETIELGKTLFFDPRLSGDNSLSCASCHIPALGYGDGKPLFEGFDGVEGPRNTPTIINSGYYTSLFWDGRADSLESQALGPIESEIEMNQDLDELVVQLSEIDGYVEKFENAFNDDITVENIGKALAAFQRTIVIDDTPFDAFLAGDYDALTEEEIKGMALFAGEASCITCHTGPNLSDDNFHNIGMETDDKGRYDVTGEDTDIGAFRTPGLYGIDHRGPYMHNGSIETLEDVIDYYDRGGDDHPNKSALMQELNLTNDEKEALHAFLLALSGESPQVDVPPLPED
;
A
#
# COMPACT_ATOMS: atom_id res chain seq x y z
N MET A 1 -38.23 47.63 1.55
CA MET A 1 -38.54 48.89 0.86
C MET A 1 -37.85 50.04 1.59
N LEU A 2 -37.31 51.03 0.85
CA LEU A 2 -36.32 52.07 1.23
C LEU A 2 -34.86 51.52 1.25
N LYS A 3 -34.03 51.63 0.20
CA LYS A 3 -33.52 52.78 -0.57
C LYS A 3 -32.68 53.73 0.30
N HIS A 4 -31.35 53.66 0.23
CA HIS A 4 -30.48 54.77 -0.20
C HIS A 4 -28.99 54.40 -0.23
N MET A 5 -28.42 54.60 -1.42
CA MET A 5 -27.00 54.62 -1.76
C MET A 5 -26.50 56.07 -1.66
N LYS A 6 -25.33 56.33 -1.07
CA LYS A 6 -24.52 57.53 -1.34
C LYS A 6 -23.02 57.25 -1.16
N LEU A 7 -22.27 57.84 -2.08
CA LEU A 7 -20.86 57.71 -2.38
C LEU A 7 -20.15 59.05 -2.06
N ILE A 8 -18.80 59.05 -2.08
CA ILE A 8 -17.85 60.20 -2.19
C ILE A 8 -17.49 60.83 -0.81
N THR A 9 -16.24 61.05 -0.36
CA THR A 9 -15.00 61.51 -1.02
C THR A 9 -13.77 61.28 -0.12
N ALA A 10 -12.60 61.10 -0.73
CA ALA A 10 -11.28 61.06 -0.10
C ALA A 10 -10.77 62.44 0.38
N LEU A 11 -9.90 62.46 1.40
CA LEU A 11 -8.94 63.54 1.62
C LEU A 11 -7.57 62.95 2.00
N SER A 12 -6.58 63.26 1.18
CA SER A 12 -5.15 62.99 1.36
C SER A 12 -4.51 63.95 2.37
N VAL A 13 -3.59 63.45 3.21
CA VAL A 13 -2.45 64.26 3.67
C VAL A 13 -1.19 63.42 3.57
N THR A 14 -0.33 63.82 2.64
CA THR A 14 1.02 63.35 2.39
C THR A 14 1.96 64.06 3.35
N SER A 15 2.87 63.34 4.00
CA SER A 15 4.17 63.90 4.42
C SER A 15 5.26 62.88 4.13
N ILE A 16 6.32 63.41 3.53
CA ILE A 16 7.34 62.76 2.71
C ILE A 16 8.70 63.15 3.32
N LEU A 17 9.61 62.18 3.34
CA LEU A 17 11.10 62.28 3.30
C LEU A 17 11.81 62.79 4.59
N LEU A 18 13.04 62.40 4.96
CA LEU A 18 14.20 61.69 4.36
C LEU A 18 14.91 60.89 5.49
N LEU A 19 15.39 59.64 5.32
CA LEU A 19 16.68 59.20 4.75
C LEU A 19 17.96 59.75 5.43
N ALA A 20 18.70 58.88 6.12
CA ALA A 20 20.16 58.77 6.05
C ALA A 20 20.68 57.45 6.69
N CYS A 21 21.64 56.84 6.00
CA CYS A 21 22.25 55.52 6.17
C CYS A 21 23.22 55.38 7.37
N GLY A 22 23.57 54.12 7.72
CA GLY A 22 24.77 53.81 8.50
C GLY A 22 24.82 52.38 9.04
N ASP A 23 25.53 51.53 8.30
CA ASP A 23 25.99 50.14 8.45
C ASP A 23 26.18 49.44 9.82
N THR A 24 25.98 48.11 9.73
CA THR A 24 26.68 46.95 10.37
C THR A 24 26.48 46.59 11.84
N GLU A 25 25.91 45.39 12.07
CA GLU A 25 26.47 44.21 12.78
C GLU A 25 25.30 43.31 13.26
N ASN A 26 24.99 42.24 12.53
CA ASN A 26 25.37 40.85 12.83
C ASN A 26 24.62 40.23 14.02
N THR A 27 23.55 39.48 13.73
CA THR A 27 23.08 38.37 14.59
C THR A 27 22.55 37.22 13.72
N ALA A 28 23.47 36.31 13.39
CA ALA A 28 23.35 34.86 13.42
C ALA A 28 22.08 34.20 12.84
N THR A 29 22.19 33.84 11.56
CA THR A 29 21.68 32.57 11.02
C THR A 29 22.34 31.41 11.75
N LYS A 30 21.56 30.44 12.24
CA LYS A 30 22.10 29.16 12.75
C LYS A 30 22.54 28.33 11.55
N GLU A 31 23.84 28.32 11.29
CA GLU A 31 24.50 27.24 10.56
C GLU A 31 24.44 25.97 11.43
N PHE A 32 23.98 24.87 10.84
CA PHE A 32 24.22 23.53 11.39
C PHE A 32 25.65 23.14 11.03
N ASP A 33 26.56 23.34 11.98
CA ASP A 33 27.94 22.87 11.90
C ASP A 33 27.95 21.35 12.12
N ASN A 34 28.19 20.60 11.04
CA ASN A 34 28.48 19.18 11.10
C ASN A 34 29.96 18.99 11.42
N SER A 35 30.33 19.27 12.67
CA SER A 35 31.66 18.93 13.17
C SER A 35 31.67 17.45 13.54
N GLY A 36 32.19 16.62 12.63
CA GLY A 36 32.49 15.23 12.87
C GLY A 36 33.38 15.06 14.10
N THR A 37 32.87 14.38 15.11
CA THR A 37 33.70 13.83 16.18
C THR A 37 34.20 12.47 15.74
N ASP A 38 35.49 12.44 15.42
CA ASP A 38 36.30 11.26 15.13
C ASP A 38 36.28 10.34 16.38
N VAL A 39 35.49 9.27 16.32
CA VAL A 39 35.55 8.17 17.30
C VAL A 39 36.30 7.03 16.63
N THR A 40 37.59 6.95 16.91
CA THR A 40 38.41 5.79 16.55
C THR A 40 37.87 4.56 17.27
N ASN A 41 37.30 3.61 16.53
CA ASN A 41 37.11 2.25 17.00
C ASN A 41 38.01 1.31 16.18
N GLU A 42 38.90 0.61 16.87
CA GLU A 42 39.80 -0.38 16.30
C GLU A 42 39.02 -1.66 15.97
N GLN A 43 38.47 -1.75 14.76
CA GLN A 43 38.24 -2.99 14.01
C GLN A 43 37.75 -2.60 12.62
N GLY A 44 38.54 -2.94 11.60
CA GLY A 44 38.22 -2.59 10.22
C GLY A 44 37.04 -3.38 9.71
N GLU A 45 35.93 -2.68 9.49
CA GLU A 45 34.86 -3.04 8.56
C GLU A 45 34.35 -1.71 7.98
N GLU A 46 34.40 -1.59 6.65
CA GLU A 46 33.85 -0.44 5.92
C GLU A 46 32.33 -0.48 6.04
N THR A 47 31.74 0.45 6.79
CA THR A 47 30.31 0.74 6.67
C THR A 47 30.11 1.51 5.36
N VAL A 48 29.63 0.82 4.32
CA VAL A 48 29.17 1.45 3.09
C VAL A 48 27.90 2.24 3.42
N ASN A 49 28.01 3.56 3.38
CA ASN A 49 26.87 4.46 3.39
C ASN A 49 26.30 4.49 1.96
N SER A 50 25.15 3.85 1.73
CA SER A 50 24.56 3.65 0.39
C SER A 50 23.86 4.88 -0.20
N ASN A 51 23.92 6.05 0.43
CA ASN A 51 23.29 7.28 -0.07
C ASN A 51 24.30 8.37 -0.49
N ALA A 52 25.39 7.98 -1.14
CA ALA A 52 26.22 8.92 -1.88
C ALA A 52 25.65 9.04 -3.31
N HIS A 53 24.69 9.95 -3.51
CA HIS A 53 24.31 10.37 -4.85
C HIS A 53 25.54 11.03 -5.50
N ASP A 54 26.00 10.43 -6.60
CA ASP A 54 27.01 11.02 -7.46
C ASP A 54 26.32 12.15 -8.22
N ASP A 55 26.71 13.42 -8.00
CA ASP A 55 26.08 14.60 -8.64
C ASP A 55 26.19 14.57 -10.20
N ASP A 56 26.90 13.58 -10.76
CA ASP A 56 27.06 13.32 -12.19
C ASP A 56 26.08 12.25 -12.74
N ASP A 57 25.22 11.63 -11.91
CA ASP A 57 24.19 10.67 -12.37
C ASP A 57 23.04 11.40 -13.10
N PRO A 58 22.77 11.08 -14.38
CA PRO A 58 21.73 11.73 -15.18
C PRO A 58 20.30 11.54 -14.66
N PHE A 59 20.05 10.54 -13.81
CA PHE A 59 18.74 10.22 -13.24
C PHE A 59 18.64 10.52 -11.73
N SER A 60 19.68 11.06 -11.11
CA SER A 60 19.74 11.34 -9.67
C SER A 60 18.52 12.11 -9.14
N GLU A 61 18.09 13.18 -9.86
CA GLU A 61 16.91 13.96 -9.46
C GLU A 61 15.63 13.11 -9.49
N LEU A 62 15.42 12.32 -10.56
CA LEU A 62 14.24 11.47 -10.71
C LEU A 62 14.21 10.35 -9.67
N ILE A 63 15.34 9.66 -9.47
CA ILE A 63 15.48 8.57 -8.49
C ILE A 63 15.23 9.09 -7.07
N SER A 64 15.69 10.32 -6.75
CA SER A 64 15.50 10.91 -5.42
C SER A 64 14.04 11.15 -5.01
N LEU A 65 13.10 11.09 -5.96
CA LEU A 65 11.66 11.20 -5.69
C LEU A 65 11.06 9.87 -5.19
N PHE A 66 11.76 8.76 -5.37
CA PHE A 66 11.32 7.42 -5.01
C PHE A 66 12.17 6.83 -3.90
N GLN A 67 11.69 5.72 -3.33
CA GLN A 67 12.40 4.98 -2.29
C GLN A 67 12.35 3.49 -2.65
N PRO A 68 13.46 2.75 -2.49
CA PRO A 68 13.42 1.29 -2.61
C PRO A 68 12.54 0.70 -1.50
N LEU A 69 11.94 -0.47 -1.75
CA LEU A 69 11.02 -1.14 -0.83
C LEU A 69 11.61 -1.35 0.58
N GLY A 70 12.90 -1.68 0.65
CA GLY A 70 13.62 -1.87 1.90
C GLY A 70 13.24 -3.14 2.65
N ASP A 71 13.75 -3.29 3.88
CA ASP A 71 13.41 -4.42 4.73
C ASP A 71 12.03 -4.23 5.38
N MET A 72 11.24 -5.30 5.40
CA MET A 72 9.95 -5.32 6.11
C MET A 72 10.14 -5.32 7.63
N GLU A 73 9.31 -4.55 8.34
CA GLU A 73 9.26 -4.60 9.80
C GLU A 73 8.59 -5.91 10.28
N ILE A 74 9.32 -6.69 11.06
CA ILE A 74 8.84 -7.95 11.64
C ILE A 74 8.52 -7.73 13.13
N PRO A 75 7.29 -7.97 13.59
CA PRO A 75 6.94 -7.85 15.01
C PRO A 75 7.78 -8.78 15.90
N GLU A 76 8.29 -8.25 17.02
CA GLU A 76 9.11 -9.03 17.96
C GLU A 76 8.38 -10.26 18.53
N ASP A 77 7.05 -10.19 18.63
CA ASP A 77 6.18 -11.23 19.17
C ASP A 77 5.60 -12.17 18.11
N ASN A 78 5.97 -11.99 16.83
CA ASN A 78 5.67 -12.90 15.73
C ASN A 78 6.92 -13.17 14.86
N PRO A 79 7.86 -14.01 15.36
CA PRO A 79 9.07 -14.32 14.62
C PRO A 79 8.79 -15.16 13.37
N MET A 80 9.47 -14.82 12.28
CA MET A 80 9.36 -15.48 10.96
C MET A 80 10.23 -16.75 10.87
N THR A 81 10.01 -17.74 11.77
CA THR A 81 10.73 -19.03 11.68
C THR A 81 10.23 -19.88 10.51
N GLU A 82 11.03 -20.84 10.04
CA GLU A 82 10.62 -21.78 8.98
C GLU A 82 9.34 -22.53 9.38
N GLU A 83 9.25 -22.96 10.64
CA GLU A 83 8.09 -23.66 11.19
C GLU A 83 6.84 -22.78 11.21
N THR A 84 6.97 -21.49 11.57
CA THR A 84 5.85 -20.55 11.62
C THR A 84 5.34 -20.22 10.22
N ILE A 85 6.25 -20.01 9.26
CA ILE A 85 5.91 -19.75 7.85
C ILE A 85 5.23 -20.97 7.24
N GLU A 86 5.76 -22.19 7.44
CA GLU A 86 5.18 -23.41 6.88
C GLU A 86 3.83 -23.75 7.53
N LEU A 87 3.62 -23.48 8.81
CA LEU A 87 2.31 -23.57 9.44
C LEU A 87 1.33 -22.56 8.82
N GLY A 88 1.73 -21.30 8.69
CA GLY A 88 0.93 -20.25 8.06
C GLY A 88 0.52 -20.58 6.63
N LYS A 89 1.47 -21.08 5.84
CA LYS A 89 1.24 -21.56 4.49
C LYS A 89 0.26 -22.73 4.47
N THR A 90 0.40 -23.68 5.40
CA THR A 90 -0.54 -24.80 5.52
C THR A 90 -1.96 -24.29 5.76
N LEU A 91 -2.15 -23.40 6.73
CA LEU A 91 -3.45 -22.80 7.07
C LEU A 91 -4.04 -21.99 5.90
N PHE A 92 -3.22 -21.21 5.20
CA PHE A 92 -3.64 -20.35 4.09
C PHE A 92 -4.34 -21.13 2.96
N PHE A 93 -3.91 -22.38 2.71
CA PHE A 93 -4.47 -23.25 1.68
C PHE A 93 -5.51 -24.25 2.21
N ASP A 94 -5.73 -24.33 3.53
CA ASP A 94 -6.62 -25.33 4.12
C ASP A 94 -8.07 -24.83 4.14
N PRO A 95 -9.00 -25.48 3.40
CA PRO A 95 -10.37 -25.03 3.37
C PRO A 95 -11.10 -25.29 4.70
N ARG A 96 -10.54 -26.10 5.61
CA ARG A 96 -11.10 -26.36 6.94
C ARG A 96 -11.13 -25.14 7.85
N LEU A 97 -10.53 -24.02 7.44
CA LEU A 97 -10.68 -22.74 8.12
C LEU A 97 -12.07 -22.12 7.92
N SER A 98 -12.85 -22.57 6.92
CA SER A 98 -14.22 -22.11 6.69
C SER A 98 -15.26 -23.03 7.34
N GLY A 99 -16.41 -22.48 7.74
CA GLY A 99 -17.43 -23.19 8.51
C GLY A 99 -18.05 -24.40 7.77
N ASP A 100 -17.95 -24.47 6.45
CA ASP A 100 -18.40 -25.59 5.62
C ASP A 100 -17.25 -26.37 4.95
N ASN A 101 -16.00 -26.07 5.31
CA ASN A 101 -14.79 -26.64 4.75
C ASN A 101 -14.65 -26.45 3.22
N SER A 102 -15.20 -25.38 2.64
CA SER A 102 -15.18 -25.12 1.18
C SER A 102 -14.22 -24.00 0.74
N LEU A 103 -13.89 -23.06 1.64
CA LEU A 103 -13.08 -21.89 1.34
C LEU A 103 -11.80 -21.85 2.19
N SER A 104 -10.69 -21.45 1.57
CA SER A 104 -9.46 -21.06 2.24
C SER A 104 -9.08 -19.64 1.84
N CYS A 105 -8.04 -19.07 2.45
CA CYS A 105 -7.51 -17.76 2.04
C CYS A 105 -7.13 -17.78 0.54
N ALA A 106 -6.57 -18.90 0.07
CA ALA A 106 -6.21 -19.11 -1.33
C ALA A 106 -7.39 -19.18 -2.30
N SER A 107 -8.64 -19.33 -1.83
CA SER A 107 -9.82 -19.26 -2.69
C SER A 107 -10.05 -17.84 -3.25
N CYS A 108 -9.68 -16.80 -2.49
CA CYS A 108 -9.81 -15.40 -2.92
C CYS A 108 -8.44 -14.78 -3.26
N HIS A 109 -7.36 -15.20 -2.60
CA HIS A 109 -6.01 -14.67 -2.84
C HIS A 109 -5.17 -15.64 -3.66
N ILE A 110 -5.46 -15.74 -4.96
CA ILE A 110 -4.89 -16.75 -5.86
C ILE A 110 -3.48 -16.32 -6.33
N PRO A 111 -2.41 -17.09 -6.06
CA PRO A 111 -1.04 -16.70 -6.45
C PRO A 111 -0.84 -16.42 -7.95
N ALA A 112 -1.56 -17.14 -8.81
CA ALA A 112 -1.50 -16.97 -10.26
C ALA A 112 -2.23 -15.70 -10.76
N LEU A 113 -3.01 -15.02 -9.91
CA LEU A 113 -3.78 -13.81 -10.22
C LEU A 113 -3.32 -12.63 -9.34
N GLY A 114 -2.01 -12.52 -9.09
CA GLY A 114 -1.46 -11.45 -8.27
C GLY A 114 -2.00 -11.43 -6.83
N TYR A 115 -2.42 -12.58 -6.32
CA TYR A 115 -3.10 -12.73 -5.02
C TYR A 115 -4.43 -11.95 -4.89
N GLY A 116 -5.12 -11.71 -6.00
CA GLY A 116 -6.57 -11.49 -6.05
C GLY A 116 -7.31 -12.70 -6.61
N ASP A 117 -8.59 -12.55 -6.93
CA ASP A 117 -9.45 -13.61 -7.49
C ASP A 117 -9.86 -13.38 -8.96
N GLY A 118 -9.48 -12.23 -9.53
CA GLY A 118 -9.85 -11.83 -10.88
C GLY A 118 -11.33 -11.50 -11.06
N LYS A 119 -12.07 -11.26 -9.97
CA LYS A 119 -13.49 -10.89 -10.00
C LYS A 119 -13.68 -9.42 -9.57
N PRO A 120 -14.74 -8.75 -10.05
CA PRO A 120 -15.08 -7.41 -9.55
C PRO A 120 -15.34 -7.40 -8.04
N LEU A 121 -16.09 -8.38 -7.56
CA LEU A 121 -16.43 -8.58 -6.16
C LEU A 121 -16.14 -10.03 -5.77
N PHE A 122 -15.68 -10.24 -4.54
CA PHE A 122 -15.40 -11.58 -4.05
C PHE A 122 -16.69 -12.42 -3.92
N GLU A 123 -16.54 -13.73 -3.97
CA GLU A 123 -17.61 -14.69 -3.70
C GLU A 123 -17.18 -15.55 -2.52
N GLY A 124 -17.87 -15.40 -1.39
CA GLY A 124 -17.56 -16.08 -0.15
C GLY A 124 -18.54 -17.20 0.17
N PHE A 125 -18.81 -17.39 1.46
CA PHE A 125 -19.58 -18.50 2.02
C PHE A 125 -20.94 -18.63 1.34
N ASP A 126 -21.36 -19.86 1.03
CA ASP A 126 -22.60 -20.16 0.29
C ASP A 126 -22.75 -19.44 -1.08
N GLY A 127 -21.64 -18.95 -1.66
CA GLY A 127 -21.65 -18.21 -2.93
C GLY A 127 -22.16 -16.78 -2.79
N VAL A 128 -22.14 -16.22 -1.57
CA VAL A 128 -22.53 -14.83 -1.32
C VAL A 128 -21.51 -13.89 -1.94
N GLU A 129 -21.99 -12.96 -2.77
CA GLU A 129 -21.16 -11.89 -3.32
C GLU A 129 -20.89 -10.82 -2.25
N GLY A 130 -19.62 -10.48 -2.07
CA GLY A 130 -19.16 -9.47 -1.14
C GLY A 130 -19.33 -8.03 -1.65
N PRO A 131 -19.11 -7.01 -0.81
CA PRO A 131 -19.26 -5.61 -1.21
C PRO A 131 -18.03 -5.04 -1.93
N ARG A 132 -16.89 -5.75 -1.94
CA ARG A 132 -15.61 -5.24 -2.42
C ARG A 132 -14.86 -6.24 -3.28
N ASN A 133 -13.97 -5.71 -4.12
CA ASN A 133 -12.92 -6.47 -4.79
C ASN A 133 -11.92 -7.01 -3.76
N THR A 134 -11.43 -8.23 -3.99
CA THR A 134 -10.38 -8.85 -3.17
C THR A 134 -9.05 -8.10 -3.36
N PRO A 135 -8.55 -7.35 -2.36
CA PRO A 135 -7.27 -6.69 -2.49
C PRO A 135 -6.14 -7.73 -2.58
N THR A 136 -5.09 -7.43 -3.34
CA THR A 136 -3.86 -8.23 -3.29
C THR A 136 -3.25 -8.26 -1.88
N ILE A 137 -2.59 -9.35 -1.53
CA ILE A 137 -1.76 -9.46 -0.32
C ILE A 137 -0.25 -9.37 -0.60
N ILE A 138 0.14 -9.16 -1.87
CA ILE A 138 1.54 -8.86 -2.19
C ILE A 138 1.96 -7.57 -1.49
N ASN A 139 3.12 -7.63 -0.83
CA ASN A 139 3.69 -6.54 -0.03
C ASN A 139 2.75 -6.06 1.10
N SER A 140 1.77 -6.87 1.52
CA SER A 140 0.82 -6.48 2.57
C SER A 140 1.48 -6.26 3.94
N GLY A 141 2.62 -6.91 4.19
CA GLY A 141 3.40 -6.71 5.41
C GLY A 141 4.08 -5.35 5.55
N TYR A 142 4.08 -4.52 4.50
CA TYR A 142 4.59 -3.13 4.57
C TYR A 142 3.53 -2.11 4.98
N TYR A 143 2.25 -2.51 5.12
CA TYR A 143 1.19 -1.60 5.54
C TYR A 143 1.06 -1.54 7.05
N THR A 144 0.70 -0.35 7.55
CA THR A 144 0.34 -0.12 8.96
C THR A 144 -1.17 -0.20 9.19
N SER A 145 -1.96 -0.12 8.11
CA SER A 145 -3.40 -0.33 8.11
C SER A 145 -3.84 -1.25 6.98
N LEU A 146 -4.73 -2.19 7.28
CA LEU A 146 -5.11 -3.28 6.40
C LEU A 146 -6.60 -3.22 6.06
N PHE A 147 -6.99 -3.96 5.02
CA PHE A 147 -8.24 -3.80 4.26
C PHE A 147 -8.32 -2.46 3.48
N TRP A 148 -9.33 -2.36 2.62
CA TRP A 148 -9.63 -1.13 1.86
C TRP A 148 -9.99 0.06 2.75
N ASP A 149 -10.58 -0.18 3.92
CA ASP A 149 -11.05 0.83 4.88
C ASP A 149 -10.14 1.00 6.10
N GLY A 150 -9.04 0.25 6.18
CA GLY A 150 -8.05 0.40 7.25
C GLY A 150 -8.56 -0.03 8.62
N ARG A 151 -9.50 -0.96 8.69
CA ARG A 151 -10.11 -1.39 9.97
C ARG A 151 -9.21 -2.31 10.80
N ALA A 152 -8.21 -2.94 10.18
CA ALA A 152 -7.22 -3.77 10.87
C ALA A 152 -5.88 -3.03 10.95
N ASP A 153 -5.23 -3.16 12.11
CA ASP A 153 -3.99 -2.49 12.49
C ASP A 153 -2.75 -3.41 12.39
N SER A 154 -2.96 -4.67 12.03
CA SER A 154 -1.91 -5.68 11.87
C SER A 154 -2.37 -6.77 10.91
N LEU A 155 -1.41 -7.51 10.33
CA LEU A 155 -1.73 -8.69 9.52
C LEU A 155 -2.36 -9.80 10.38
N GLU A 156 -1.94 -9.92 11.64
CA GLU A 156 -2.46 -10.88 12.60
C GLU A 156 -3.96 -10.66 12.85
N SER A 157 -4.38 -9.42 13.11
CA SER A 157 -5.80 -9.08 13.28
C SER A 157 -6.57 -9.14 11.95
N GLN A 158 -5.93 -8.75 10.84
CA GLN A 158 -6.52 -8.83 9.50
C GLN A 158 -6.85 -10.28 9.12
N ALA A 159 -5.93 -11.23 9.34
CA ALA A 159 -6.07 -12.61 8.91
C ALA A 159 -7.23 -13.36 9.58
N LEU A 160 -7.62 -12.94 10.78
CA LEU A 160 -8.73 -13.52 11.55
C LEU A 160 -10.10 -13.02 11.06
N GLY A 161 -10.18 -11.78 10.56
CA GLY A 161 -11.44 -11.16 10.13
C GLY A 161 -12.22 -11.94 9.05
N PRO A 162 -11.58 -12.37 7.94
CA PRO A 162 -12.21 -13.19 6.91
C PRO A 162 -12.75 -14.53 7.42
N ILE A 163 -12.08 -15.14 8.41
CA ILE A 163 -12.48 -16.40 9.03
C ILE A 163 -13.84 -16.23 9.71
N GLU A 164 -14.00 -15.18 10.52
CA GLU A 164 -15.25 -14.89 11.26
C GLU A 164 -16.37 -14.28 10.41
N SER A 165 -16.02 -13.64 9.29
CA SER A 165 -16.98 -12.92 8.46
C SER A 165 -18.05 -13.87 7.90
N GLU A 166 -19.32 -13.61 8.25
CA GLU A 166 -20.49 -14.42 7.86
C GLU A 166 -20.68 -14.54 6.34
N ILE A 167 -20.11 -13.60 5.57
CA ILE A 167 -20.21 -13.56 4.11
C ILE A 167 -18.93 -14.05 3.42
N GLU A 168 -17.85 -14.30 4.17
CA GLU A 168 -16.57 -14.79 3.63
C GLU A 168 -16.37 -16.25 4.00
N MET A 169 -15.85 -16.58 5.19
CA MET A 169 -15.57 -17.98 5.56
C MET A 169 -16.53 -18.53 6.63
N ASN A 170 -17.29 -17.65 7.31
CA ASN A 170 -18.37 -18.00 8.24
C ASN A 170 -17.99 -19.09 9.27
N GLN A 171 -16.84 -18.92 9.92
CA GLN A 171 -16.31 -19.83 10.92
C GLN A 171 -16.17 -19.12 12.28
N ASP A 172 -16.63 -19.77 13.35
CA ASP A 172 -16.37 -19.29 14.71
C ASP A 172 -14.92 -19.67 15.12
N LEU A 173 -14.15 -18.69 15.60
CA LEU A 173 -12.73 -18.91 15.91
C LEU A 173 -12.51 -19.88 17.09
N ASP A 174 -13.40 -19.89 18.09
CA ASP A 174 -13.29 -20.83 19.20
C ASP A 174 -13.60 -22.25 18.73
N GLU A 175 -14.58 -22.42 17.83
CA GLU A 175 -14.87 -23.70 17.18
C GLU A 175 -13.71 -24.15 16.28
N LEU A 176 -13.09 -23.24 15.52
CA LEU A 176 -11.93 -23.55 14.69
C LEU A 176 -10.75 -24.07 15.52
N VAL A 177 -10.47 -23.46 16.67
CA VAL A 177 -9.41 -23.93 17.57
C VAL A 177 -9.68 -25.37 18.00
N VAL A 178 -10.92 -25.71 18.35
CA VAL A 178 -11.30 -27.08 18.72
C VAL A 178 -11.09 -28.02 17.53
N GLN A 179 -11.54 -27.65 16.33
CA GLN A 179 -11.42 -28.48 15.12
C GLN A 179 -9.95 -28.75 14.76
N LEU A 180 -9.08 -27.74 14.79
CA LEU A 180 -7.66 -27.91 14.52
C LEU A 180 -6.97 -28.75 15.60
N SER A 181 -7.43 -28.68 16.85
CA SER A 181 -6.88 -29.48 17.97
C SER A 181 -7.24 -30.96 17.89
N GLU A 182 -8.24 -31.32 17.08
CA GLU A 182 -8.59 -32.73 16.81
C GLU A 182 -7.71 -33.38 15.73
N ILE A 183 -6.81 -32.61 15.10
CA ILE A 183 -5.91 -33.06 14.03
C ILE A 183 -4.48 -33.13 14.58
N ASP A 184 -3.96 -34.34 14.83
CA ASP A 184 -2.63 -34.57 15.43
C ASP A 184 -1.52 -33.82 14.67
N GLY A 185 -1.60 -33.77 13.34
CA GLY A 185 -0.62 -33.07 12.51
C GLY A 185 -0.66 -31.53 12.65
N TYR A 186 -1.79 -30.93 13.04
CA TYR A 186 -1.81 -29.50 13.40
C TYR A 186 -1.24 -29.28 14.79
N VAL A 187 -1.57 -30.12 15.76
CA VAL A 187 -0.98 -30.05 17.12
C VAL A 187 0.55 -30.05 17.04
N GLU A 188 1.14 -30.98 16.28
CA GLU A 188 2.60 -31.02 16.07
C GLU A 188 3.14 -29.75 15.41
N LYS A 189 2.46 -29.20 14.40
CA LYS A 189 2.90 -27.98 13.72
C LYS A 189 2.87 -26.75 14.63
N PHE A 190 1.82 -26.59 15.45
CA PHE A 190 1.74 -25.49 16.42
C PHE A 190 2.76 -25.63 17.54
N GLU A 191 2.98 -26.85 18.07
CA GLU A 191 4.04 -27.12 19.04
C GLU A 191 5.43 -26.76 18.48
N ASN A 192 5.70 -27.08 17.21
CA ASN A 192 6.98 -26.75 16.58
C ASN A 192 7.16 -25.25 16.30
N ALA A 193 6.09 -24.56 15.88
CA ALA A 193 6.15 -23.14 15.55
C ALA A 193 6.25 -22.23 16.78
N PHE A 194 5.46 -22.51 17.82
CA PHE A 194 5.29 -21.61 18.97
C PHE A 194 5.69 -22.21 20.31
N ASN A 195 5.93 -23.53 20.39
CA ASN A 195 6.06 -24.26 21.65
C ASN A 195 4.87 -23.97 22.58
N ASP A 196 3.67 -23.93 22.00
CA ASP A 196 2.42 -23.54 22.63
C ASP A 196 1.24 -24.29 22.01
N ASP A 197 0.08 -24.23 22.69
CA ASP A 197 -1.17 -24.83 22.21
C ASP A 197 -1.72 -24.06 20.97
N ILE A 198 -2.68 -24.68 20.29
CA ILE A 198 -3.45 -24.01 19.23
C ILE A 198 -4.32 -22.92 19.86
N THR A 199 -4.09 -21.67 19.48
CA THR A 199 -4.86 -20.51 19.93
C THR A 199 -5.23 -19.64 18.75
N VAL A 200 -6.28 -18.83 18.91
CA VAL A 200 -6.67 -17.81 17.91
C VAL A 200 -5.51 -16.87 17.58
N GLU A 201 -4.75 -16.47 18.60
CA GLU A 201 -3.56 -15.63 18.43
C GLU A 201 -2.51 -16.32 17.56
N ASN A 202 -2.18 -17.58 17.83
CA ASN A 202 -1.17 -18.32 17.08
C ASN A 202 -1.62 -18.64 15.64
N ILE A 203 -2.94 -18.81 15.40
CA ILE A 203 -3.50 -18.91 14.05
C ILE A 203 -3.24 -17.62 13.27
N GLY A 204 -3.59 -16.47 13.85
CA GLY A 204 -3.35 -15.16 13.24
C GLY A 204 -1.87 -14.90 12.97
N LYS A 205 -1.00 -15.22 13.94
CA LYS A 205 0.46 -15.11 13.81
C LYS A 205 1.04 -15.95 12.69
N ALA A 206 0.65 -17.23 12.61
CA ALA A 206 1.11 -18.12 11.56
C ALA A 206 0.67 -17.62 10.17
N LEU A 207 -0.61 -17.29 9.99
CA LEU A 207 -1.11 -16.74 8.73
C LEU A 207 -0.37 -15.46 8.33
N ALA A 208 -0.22 -14.52 9.26
CA ALA A 208 0.50 -13.27 9.03
C ALA A 208 1.97 -13.53 8.64
N ALA A 209 2.64 -14.49 9.29
CA ALA A 209 4.01 -14.84 8.95
C ALA A 209 4.14 -15.35 7.51
N PHE A 210 3.23 -16.21 7.04
CA PHE A 210 3.23 -16.62 5.64
C PHE A 210 2.94 -15.45 4.70
N GLN A 211 1.96 -14.60 5.02
CA GLN A 211 1.63 -13.43 4.20
C GLN A 211 2.81 -12.47 4.01
N ARG A 212 3.65 -12.30 5.04
CA ARG A 212 4.89 -11.49 4.97
C ARG A 212 5.94 -12.04 4.01
N THR A 213 5.84 -13.30 3.57
CA THR A 213 6.72 -13.87 2.54
C THR A 213 6.28 -13.54 1.12
N ILE A 214 5.06 -13.01 0.94
CA ILE A 214 4.48 -12.70 -0.36
C ILE A 214 4.94 -11.28 -0.75
N VAL A 215 6.17 -11.20 -1.24
CA VAL A 215 6.84 -9.93 -1.56
C VAL A 215 7.26 -9.92 -3.04
N ILE A 216 7.08 -8.77 -3.68
CA ILE A 216 7.74 -8.40 -4.93
C ILE A 216 8.67 -7.25 -4.62
N ASP A 217 9.97 -7.49 -4.78
CA ASP A 217 11.09 -6.58 -4.52
C ASP A 217 12.18 -6.63 -5.63
N ASP A 218 11.92 -7.36 -6.71
CA ASP A 218 12.81 -7.53 -7.86
C ASP A 218 12.06 -7.20 -9.16
N THR A 219 11.87 -5.90 -9.39
CA THR A 219 11.25 -5.36 -10.61
C THR A 219 12.26 -4.57 -11.44
N PRO A 220 11.97 -4.32 -12.74
CA PRO A 220 12.75 -3.37 -13.54
C PRO A 220 12.89 -2.00 -12.87
N PHE A 221 11.87 -1.54 -12.15
CA PHE A 221 11.93 -0.32 -11.35
C PHE A 221 12.94 -0.41 -10.19
N ASP A 222 12.97 -1.52 -9.45
CA ASP A 222 13.94 -1.70 -8.34
C ASP A 222 15.37 -1.75 -8.86
N ALA A 223 15.60 -2.45 -9.98
CA ALA A 223 16.91 -2.48 -10.65
C ALA A 223 17.35 -1.09 -11.10
N PHE A 224 16.42 -0.27 -11.63
CA PHE A 224 16.69 1.11 -12.00
C PHE A 224 17.04 1.99 -10.79
N LEU A 225 16.31 1.88 -9.68
CA LEU A 225 16.65 2.58 -8.43
C LEU A 225 18.00 2.15 -7.87
N ALA A 226 18.43 0.90 -8.12
CA ALA A 226 19.73 0.37 -7.73
C ALA A 226 20.89 0.77 -8.69
N GLY A 227 20.60 1.53 -9.76
CA GLY A 227 21.60 2.06 -10.70
C GLY A 227 21.73 1.30 -12.01
N ASP A 228 20.89 0.28 -12.26
CA ASP A 228 20.80 -0.36 -13.57
C ASP A 228 19.86 0.42 -14.49
N TYR A 229 20.35 1.51 -15.08
CA TYR A 229 19.52 2.39 -15.92
C TYR A 229 19.06 1.74 -17.23
N ASP A 230 19.63 0.59 -17.62
CA ASP A 230 19.19 -0.18 -18.78
C ASP A 230 17.98 -1.08 -18.44
N ALA A 231 17.59 -1.17 -17.15
CA ALA A 231 16.42 -1.94 -16.71
C ALA A 231 15.09 -1.30 -17.15
N LEU A 232 15.05 0.02 -17.34
CA LEU A 232 13.90 0.73 -17.88
C LEU A 232 14.20 1.25 -19.29
N THR A 233 13.20 1.15 -20.15
CA THR A 233 13.16 1.78 -21.46
C THR A 233 12.97 3.30 -21.34
N GLU A 234 13.28 4.05 -22.40
CA GLU A 234 13.04 5.50 -22.45
C GLU A 234 11.56 5.86 -22.20
N GLU A 235 10.63 5.00 -22.61
CA GLU A 235 9.19 5.19 -22.43
C GLU A 235 8.77 4.98 -20.97
N GLU A 236 9.29 3.95 -20.30
CA GLU A 236 9.08 3.71 -18.87
C GLU A 236 9.68 4.83 -18.02
N ILE A 237 10.88 5.34 -18.36
CA ILE A 237 11.49 6.48 -17.68
C ILE A 237 10.64 7.75 -17.87
N LYS A 238 10.10 7.98 -19.08
CA LYS A 238 9.16 9.08 -19.33
C LYS A 238 7.91 8.92 -18.46
N GLY A 239 7.37 7.72 -18.34
CA GLY A 239 6.25 7.39 -17.47
C GLY A 239 6.53 7.66 -15.99
N MET A 240 7.68 7.21 -15.50
CA MET A 240 8.17 7.46 -14.14
C MET A 240 8.27 8.96 -13.84
N ALA A 241 8.80 9.75 -14.78
CA ALA A 241 8.90 11.21 -14.64
C ALA A 241 7.52 11.89 -14.64
N LEU A 242 6.59 11.45 -15.51
CA LEU A 242 5.21 11.94 -15.51
C LEU A 242 4.50 11.61 -14.19
N PHE A 243 4.63 10.37 -13.72
CA PHE A 243 4.05 9.87 -12.47
C PHE A 243 4.50 10.71 -11.27
N ALA A 244 5.78 11.04 -11.21
CA ALA A 244 6.35 11.85 -10.13
C ALA A 244 6.11 13.37 -10.29
N GLY A 245 5.88 13.83 -11.52
CA GLY A 245 5.76 15.24 -11.87
C GLY A 245 4.34 15.63 -12.27
N GLU A 246 4.14 15.86 -13.57
CA GLU A 246 2.94 16.52 -14.12
C GLU A 246 1.64 15.74 -13.86
N ALA A 247 1.68 14.41 -13.83
CA ALA A 247 0.51 13.59 -13.47
C ALA A 247 0.28 13.50 -11.96
N SER A 248 1.30 13.83 -11.15
CA SER A 248 1.23 13.94 -9.68
C SER A 248 0.72 12.67 -8.94
N CYS A 249 0.76 11.51 -9.58
CA CYS A 249 0.36 10.22 -9.01
C CYS A 249 1.13 9.89 -7.72
N ILE A 250 2.41 10.30 -7.67
CA ILE A 250 3.29 10.13 -6.51
C ILE A 250 2.77 10.86 -5.26
N THR A 251 1.80 11.76 -5.37
CA THR A 251 1.26 12.47 -4.19
C THR A 251 0.64 11.51 -3.18
N CYS A 252 -0.04 10.46 -3.66
CA CYS A 252 -0.61 9.41 -2.82
C CYS A 252 0.21 8.11 -2.93
N HIS A 253 0.70 7.78 -4.12
CA HIS A 253 1.51 6.58 -4.36
C HIS A 253 3.00 6.85 -4.12
N THR A 254 3.36 7.17 -2.88
CA THR A 254 4.74 7.49 -2.45
C THR A 254 5.31 6.47 -1.49
N GLY A 255 6.57 6.64 -1.11
CA GLY A 255 7.27 5.78 -0.18
C GLY A 255 7.64 4.41 -0.76
N PRO A 256 8.21 3.52 0.07
CA PRO A 256 8.81 2.27 -0.38
C PRO A 256 7.85 1.33 -1.11
N ASN A 257 6.58 1.27 -0.71
CA ASN A 257 5.57 0.39 -1.33
C ASN A 257 4.68 1.13 -2.35
N LEU A 258 5.05 2.35 -2.76
CA LEU A 258 4.25 3.23 -3.63
C LEU A 258 2.81 3.43 -3.12
N SER A 259 2.71 3.66 -1.81
CA SER A 259 1.49 3.98 -1.07
C SER A 259 1.86 4.81 0.15
N ASP A 260 1.15 5.91 0.35
CA ASP A 260 1.23 6.72 1.56
C ASP A 260 0.52 6.12 2.77
N ASP A 261 -0.10 4.94 2.60
CA ASP A 261 -0.93 4.23 3.57
C ASP A 261 -2.06 5.09 4.19
N ASN A 262 -2.44 6.19 3.53
CA ASN A 262 -3.56 7.05 3.93
C ASN A 262 -4.82 6.74 3.14
N PHE A 263 -5.90 7.42 3.52
CA PHE A 263 -7.24 7.24 2.97
C PHE A 263 -7.64 8.45 2.14
N HIS A 264 -8.02 8.20 0.89
CA HIS A 264 -8.41 9.25 -0.05
C HIS A 264 -9.71 8.88 -0.72
N ASN A 265 -10.54 9.89 -0.98
CA ASN A 265 -11.71 9.74 -1.82
C ASN A 265 -11.34 10.18 -3.24
N ILE A 266 -11.26 9.22 -4.17
CA ILE A 266 -10.90 9.44 -5.57
C ILE A 266 -12.09 9.88 -6.45
N GLY A 267 -13.20 10.28 -5.82
CA GLY A 267 -14.38 10.77 -6.51
C GLY A 267 -15.44 9.72 -6.85
N MET A 268 -15.18 8.43 -6.63
CA MET A 268 -16.04 7.35 -7.11
C MET A 268 -17.40 7.34 -6.42
N GLU A 269 -18.46 7.24 -7.23
CA GLU A 269 -19.85 7.21 -6.73
C GLU A 269 -20.28 5.78 -6.42
N THR A 270 -20.21 5.39 -5.15
CA THR A 270 -20.66 4.08 -4.65
C THR A 270 -21.47 4.24 -3.36
N ASP A 271 -22.25 3.21 -3.01
CA ASP A 271 -22.94 3.15 -1.72
C ASP A 271 -21.99 2.72 -0.57
N ASP A 272 -20.76 2.30 -0.89
CA ASP A 272 -19.75 1.89 0.08
C ASP A 272 -19.11 3.12 0.72
N LYS A 273 -19.27 3.25 2.03
CA LYS A 273 -18.80 4.41 2.77
C LYS A 273 -17.31 4.34 3.11
N GLY A 274 -16.66 3.20 2.85
CA GLY A 274 -15.23 3.03 3.05
C GLY A 274 -14.82 3.31 4.49
N ARG A 275 -13.83 4.19 4.65
CA ARG A 275 -13.23 4.54 5.94
C ARG A 275 -14.22 5.08 6.98
N TYR A 276 -15.32 5.72 6.56
CA TYR A 276 -16.38 6.17 7.46
C TYR A 276 -16.94 5.04 8.34
N ASP A 277 -17.03 3.80 7.84
CA ASP A 277 -17.56 2.69 8.64
C ASP A 277 -16.64 2.32 9.81
N VAL A 278 -15.39 2.80 9.80
CA VAL A 278 -14.42 2.64 10.89
C VAL A 278 -14.38 3.87 11.80
N THR A 279 -14.40 5.09 11.23
CA THR A 279 -14.17 6.33 11.98
C THR A 279 -15.45 7.03 12.43
N GLY A 280 -16.53 6.89 11.66
CA GLY A 280 -17.79 7.63 11.83
C GLY A 280 -17.72 9.11 11.43
N GLU A 281 -16.61 9.57 10.84
CA GLU A 281 -16.41 10.97 10.46
C GLU A 281 -16.91 11.23 9.03
N ASP A 282 -17.79 12.21 8.85
CA ASP A 282 -18.43 12.51 7.56
C ASP A 282 -17.41 12.80 6.44
N THR A 283 -16.20 13.28 6.77
CA THR A 283 -15.13 13.54 5.78
C THR A 283 -14.53 12.27 5.19
N ASP A 284 -14.69 11.13 5.86
CA ASP A 284 -14.11 9.85 5.46
C ASP A 284 -15.07 9.02 4.57
N ILE A 285 -16.27 9.53 4.28
CA ILE A 285 -17.23 8.84 3.40
C ILE A 285 -16.62 8.68 2.01
N GLY A 286 -16.55 7.43 1.55
CA GLY A 286 -15.98 7.02 0.26
C GLY A 286 -14.46 7.15 0.18
N ALA A 287 -13.79 7.34 1.32
CA ALA A 287 -12.33 7.31 1.38
C ALA A 287 -11.83 5.87 1.55
N PHE A 288 -10.82 5.51 0.77
CA PHE A 288 -10.20 4.20 0.79
C PHE A 288 -8.67 4.34 0.84
N ARG A 289 -8.03 3.32 1.40
CA ARG A 289 -6.58 3.25 1.51
C ARG A 289 -5.92 3.28 0.13
N THR A 290 -4.84 4.04 -0.02
CA THR A 290 -4.02 3.99 -1.24
C THR A 290 -3.41 2.59 -1.38
N PRO A 291 -3.73 1.81 -2.43
CA PRO A 291 -3.08 0.52 -2.64
C PRO A 291 -1.65 0.73 -3.18
N GLY A 292 -0.73 -0.13 -2.78
CA GLY A 292 0.61 -0.21 -3.36
C GLY A 292 0.58 -0.72 -4.80
N LEU A 293 1.56 -0.31 -5.59
CA LEU A 293 1.56 -0.46 -7.05
C LEU A 293 2.45 -1.58 -7.60
N TYR A 294 3.31 -2.17 -6.78
CA TYR A 294 4.04 -3.40 -7.16
C TYR A 294 3.04 -4.44 -7.68
N GLY A 295 3.35 -5.26 -8.68
CA GLY A 295 2.45 -6.33 -9.14
C GLY A 295 1.13 -5.91 -9.81
N ILE A 296 0.97 -4.65 -10.20
CA ILE A 296 -0.32 -4.09 -10.66
C ILE A 296 -0.90 -4.76 -11.92
N ASP A 297 -0.08 -5.27 -12.84
CA ASP A 297 -0.55 -5.93 -14.07
C ASP A 297 -1.35 -7.21 -13.81
N HIS A 298 -1.11 -7.87 -12.67
CA HIS A 298 -1.72 -9.17 -12.35
C HIS A 298 -3.03 -9.07 -11.56
N ARG A 299 -3.53 -7.85 -11.32
CA ARG A 299 -4.52 -7.57 -10.26
C ARG A 299 -5.83 -6.97 -10.73
N GLY A 300 -6.10 -7.01 -12.03
CA GLY A 300 -7.40 -6.62 -12.55
C GLY A 300 -8.52 -7.56 -12.04
N PRO A 301 -9.77 -7.07 -11.94
CA PRO A 301 -10.18 -5.69 -12.13
C PRO A 301 -9.79 -4.80 -10.93
N TYR A 302 -9.77 -3.49 -11.16
CA TYR A 302 -9.21 -2.48 -10.25
C TYR A 302 -10.27 -1.73 -9.45
N MET A 303 -9.79 -1.00 -8.44
CA MET A 303 -10.56 -0.23 -7.44
C MET A 303 -11.21 -1.11 -6.37
N HIS A 304 -11.65 -0.50 -5.28
CA HIS A 304 -12.24 -1.22 -4.13
C HIS A 304 -13.48 -2.05 -4.47
N ASN A 305 -14.15 -1.77 -5.59
CA ASN A 305 -15.36 -2.42 -6.06
C ASN A 305 -15.16 -3.14 -7.41
N GLY A 306 -13.92 -3.19 -7.94
CA GLY A 306 -13.62 -3.87 -9.19
C GLY A 306 -14.30 -3.28 -10.42
N SER A 307 -14.71 -2.00 -10.39
CA SER A 307 -15.51 -1.40 -11.46
C SER A 307 -14.71 -1.03 -12.71
N ILE A 308 -13.39 -1.12 -12.67
CA ILE A 308 -12.49 -0.73 -13.77
C ILE A 308 -11.72 -1.95 -14.24
N GLU A 309 -11.83 -2.32 -15.52
CA GLU A 309 -11.32 -3.61 -16.01
C GLU A 309 -9.82 -3.58 -16.33
N THR A 310 -9.32 -2.50 -16.94
CA THR A 310 -7.94 -2.43 -17.43
C THR A 310 -7.15 -1.27 -16.82
N LEU A 311 -5.83 -1.38 -16.88
CA LEU A 311 -4.91 -0.37 -16.36
C LEU A 311 -5.01 0.94 -17.18
N GLU A 312 -5.31 0.85 -18.48
CA GLU A 312 -5.60 2.02 -19.32
C GLU A 312 -6.88 2.74 -18.86
N ASP A 313 -7.93 2.00 -18.52
CA ASP A 313 -9.16 2.59 -17.99
C ASP A 313 -8.93 3.24 -16.60
N VAL A 314 -7.99 2.69 -15.79
CA VAL A 314 -7.54 3.32 -14.54
C VAL A 314 -6.86 4.66 -14.83
N ILE A 315 -5.93 4.70 -15.78
CA ILE A 315 -5.25 5.94 -16.19
C ILE A 315 -6.27 6.96 -16.70
N ASP A 316 -7.24 6.55 -17.51
CA ASP A 316 -8.32 7.41 -18.01
C ASP A 316 -9.22 7.94 -16.87
N TYR A 317 -9.50 7.13 -15.85
CA TYR A 317 -10.25 7.56 -14.67
C TYR A 317 -9.53 8.67 -13.88
N TYR A 318 -8.22 8.52 -13.67
CA TYR A 318 -7.42 9.54 -12.99
C TYR A 318 -7.21 10.77 -13.87
N ASP A 319 -6.98 10.61 -15.18
CA ASP A 319 -6.79 11.72 -16.12
C ASP A 319 -7.99 12.66 -16.17
N ARG A 320 -9.22 12.14 -16.07
CA ARG A 320 -10.44 12.98 -16.01
C ARG A 320 -10.74 13.55 -14.60
N GLY A 321 -9.93 13.24 -13.59
CA GLY A 321 -10.09 13.72 -12.22
C GLY A 321 -11.17 13.00 -11.40
N GLY A 322 -11.47 11.74 -11.71
CA GLY A 322 -12.47 10.92 -11.03
C GLY A 322 -13.93 11.34 -11.27
N ASP A 323 -14.87 10.76 -10.52
CA ASP A 323 -16.31 11.13 -10.55
C ASP A 323 -16.63 12.32 -9.60
N ASP A 324 -17.91 12.61 -9.35
CA ASP A 324 -18.36 13.83 -8.68
C ASP A 324 -18.68 13.67 -7.18
N HIS A 325 -18.10 12.65 -6.52
CA HIS A 325 -18.43 12.35 -5.13
C HIS A 325 -18.22 13.57 -4.21
N PRO A 326 -19.17 13.89 -3.29
CA PRO A 326 -19.12 15.11 -2.49
C PRO A 326 -17.86 15.31 -1.66
N ASN A 327 -17.22 14.21 -1.25
CA ASN A 327 -15.98 14.21 -0.47
C ASN A 327 -14.71 14.01 -1.31
N LYS A 328 -14.80 14.09 -2.65
CA LYS A 328 -13.65 13.92 -3.53
C LYS A 328 -12.48 14.81 -3.09
N SER A 329 -11.29 14.20 -3.00
CA SER A 329 -10.06 14.91 -2.66
C SER A 329 -9.81 16.05 -3.64
N ALA A 330 -9.36 17.20 -3.13
CA ALA A 330 -8.98 18.34 -3.96
C ALA A 330 -7.75 18.06 -4.86
N LEU A 331 -7.04 16.96 -4.61
CA LEU A 331 -5.95 16.45 -5.45
C LEU A 331 -6.46 15.81 -6.74
N MET A 332 -7.72 15.35 -6.77
CA MET A 332 -8.34 14.75 -7.94
C MET A 332 -8.78 15.85 -8.92
N GLN A 333 -7.92 16.13 -9.89
CA GLN A 333 -8.12 17.14 -10.93
C GLN A 333 -7.89 16.54 -12.31
N GLU A 334 -8.50 17.14 -13.33
CA GLU A 334 -8.26 16.75 -14.71
C GLU A 334 -6.80 17.04 -15.10
N LEU A 335 -6.09 16.00 -15.56
CA LEU A 335 -4.67 16.06 -15.89
C LEU A 335 -4.45 16.48 -17.36
N ASN A 336 -5.43 16.23 -18.24
CA ASN A 336 -5.38 16.53 -19.67
C ASN A 336 -4.19 15.87 -20.39
N LEU A 337 -3.88 14.63 -20.01
CA LEU A 337 -2.78 13.86 -20.57
C LEU A 337 -3.04 13.55 -22.05
N THR A 338 -2.00 13.69 -22.85
CA THR A 338 -1.96 13.19 -24.22
C THR A 338 -1.89 11.66 -24.25
N ASN A 339 -2.25 11.05 -25.38
CA ASN A 339 -2.15 9.59 -25.53
C ASN A 339 -0.72 9.08 -25.27
N ASP A 340 0.30 9.77 -25.80
CA ASP A 340 1.71 9.42 -25.60
C ASP A 340 2.16 9.53 -24.12
N GLU A 341 1.46 10.31 -23.29
CA GLU A 341 1.72 10.41 -21.85
C GLU A 341 1.02 9.28 -21.10
N LYS A 342 -0.21 8.93 -21.51
CA LYS A 342 -0.94 7.77 -20.95
C LYS A 342 -0.23 6.46 -21.26
N GLU A 343 0.26 6.29 -22.49
CA GLU A 343 1.05 5.12 -22.90
C GLU A 343 2.36 5.02 -22.08
N ALA A 344 3.05 6.14 -21.86
CA ALA A 344 4.24 6.17 -21.02
C ALA A 344 3.94 5.83 -19.55
N LEU A 345 2.87 6.39 -18.96
CA LEU A 345 2.42 6.01 -17.61
C LEU A 345 2.08 4.53 -17.52
N HIS A 346 1.38 4.00 -18.52
CA HIS A 346 1.06 2.59 -18.60
C HIS A 346 2.31 1.72 -18.62
N ALA A 347 3.30 2.07 -19.47
CA ALA A 347 4.57 1.37 -19.53
C ALA A 347 5.30 1.37 -18.17
N PHE A 348 5.37 2.53 -17.50
CA PHE A 348 5.96 2.62 -16.16
C PHE A 348 5.23 1.74 -15.14
N LEU A 349 3.89 1.70 -15.14
CA LEU A 349 3.13 0.86 -14.22
C LEU A 349 3.40 -0.64 -14.46
N LEU A 350 3.62 -1.06 -15.71
CA LEU A 350 4.04 -2.43 -16.02
C LEU A 350 5.45 -2.77 -15.51
N ALA A 351 6.35 -1.78 -15.46
CA ALA A 351 7.69 -1.94 -14.90
C ALA A 351 7.70 -2.18 -13.37
N LEU A 352 6.56 -1.97 -12.69
CA LEU A 352 6.36 -2.28 -11.27
C LEU A 352 5.86 -3.71 -11.03
N SER A 353 5.50 -4.45 -12.08
CA SER A 353 4.74 -5.69 -11.92
C SER A 353 5.56 -6.83 -11.35
N GLY A 354 6.79 -7.02 -11.82
CA GLY A 354 7.58 -8.21 -11.48
C GLY A 354 6.84 -9.52 -11.75
N GLU A 355 7.38 -10.61 -11.23
CA GLU A 355 6.71 -11.92 -11.25
C GLU A 355 5.88 -12.10 -9.97
N SER A 356 4.63 -12.56 -10.11
CA SER A 356 3.80 -12.86 -8.94
C SER A 356 4.42 -14.02 -8.14
N PRO A 357 4.64 -13.89 -6.82
CA PRO A 357 5.25 -14.93 -6.01
C PRO A 357 4.45 -16.24 -6.09
N GLN A 358 5.06 -17.30 -6.60
CA GLN A 358 4.43 -18.61 -6.69
C GLN A 358 4.74 -19.45 -5.44
N VAL A 359 3.74 -20.22 -4.99
CA VAL A 359 3.85 -21.04 -3.79
C VAL A 359 3.33 -22.45 -4.08
N ASP A 360 4.14 -23.46 -3.76
CA ASP A 360 3.70 -24.85 -3.81
C ASP A 360 2.66 -25.12 -2.72
N VAL A 361 1.49 -25.62 -3.09
CA VAL A 361 0.42 -25.97 -2.14
C VAL A 361 0.91 -27.10 -1.23
N PRO A 362 0.97 -26.88 0.10
CA PRO A 362 1.45 -27.91 1.01
C PRO A 362 0.42 -29.04 1.16
N PRO A 363 0.85 -30.27 1.46
CA PRO A 363 -0.09 -31.31 1.89
C PRO A 363 -0.75 -30.87 3.20
N LEU A 364 -2.07 -31.05 3.28
CA LEU A 364 -2.82 -30.78 4.51
C LEU A 364 -2.56 -31.87 5.55
N PRO A 365 -2.49 -31.53 6.84
CA PRO A 365 -2.36 -32.51 7.92
C PRO A 365 -3.51 -33.53 7.89
N GLU A 366 -3.14 -34.81 7.95
CA GLU A 366 -4.06 -35.94 8.13
C GLU A 366 -4.31 -36.20 9.62
N ASP A 367 -5.42 -36.88 9.92
CA ASP A 367 -5.83 -37.31 11.27
C ASP A 367 -4.88 -38.35 11.89
#